data_AF-A0A918SVE3-F1
#
_entry.id   AF-A0A918SVE3-F1
#
_cell.length_a   1.000
_cell.length_b   1.000
_cell.length_c   1.000
_cell.angle_alpha   90.00
_cell.angle_beta   90.00
_cell.angle_gamma   90.00
#
_symmetry.space_group_name_H-M   'P 1'
#
loop_
_entity.id
_entity.type
_entity.pdbx_description
1 polymer ?
#
loop_
_entity_poly.entity_id
_entity_poly.type
_entity_poly.pdbx_seq_one_letter_code
_entity_poly.pdbx_strand_id
1 'polypeptide(L)' 'MRELDQLLERYLDRCWLEAGFVERGVFLRLLESEDDKLWRWFLGYDTPPDVELAHLVERIRALPH' A
#
# COMPACT_ATOMS: atom_id res chain seq x y z
N MET A 1 9.30 2.52 -8.71
CA MET A 1 10.70 2.61 -8.20
C MET A 1 11.01 1.36 -7.36
N ARG A 2 12.27 0.88 -7.29
CA ARG A 2 12.61 -0.42 -6.67
C ARG A 2 12.22 -0.55 -5.19
N GLU A 3 12.30 0.52 -4.42
CA GLU A 3 11.92 0.54 -3.00
C GLU A 3 10.42 0.38 -2.81
N LEU A 4 9.65 1.01 -3.69
CA LEU A 4 8.19 0.92 -3.71
C LEU A 4 7.75 -0.49 -4.13
N ASP A 5 8.43 -1.07 -5.13
CA ASP A 5 8.19 -2.46 -5.55
C ASP A 5 8.38 -3.43 -4.38
N GLN A 6 9.44 -3.30 -3.58
CA GLN A 6 9.67 -4.15 -2.40
C GLN A 6 8.58 -4.03 -1.33
N LEU A 7 8.05 -2.82 -1.10
CA LEU A 7 6.97 -2.61 -0.14
C LEU A 7 5.67 -3.29 -0.60
N LEU A 8 5.34 -3.17 -1.89
CA LEU A 8 4.15 -3.77 -2.49
C LEU A 8 4.28 -5.29 -2.61
N GLU A 9 5.43 -5.81 -3.05
CA GLU A 9 5.73 -7.25 -3.10
C GLU A 9 5.64 -7.88 -1.70
N ARG A 10 6.15 -7.21 -0.67
CA ARG A 10 6.04 -7.67 0.71
C ARG A 10 4.58 -7.81 1.17
N TYR A 11 3.73 -6.87 0.76
CA TYR A 11 2.30 -6.99 1.01
C TYR A 11 1.69 -8.18 0.26
N LEU A 12 2.08 -8.39 -1.00
CA LEU A 12 1.62 -9.52 -1.78
C LEU A 12 2.00 -10.85 -1.12
N ASP A 13 3.24 -10.99 -0.68
CA ASP A 13 3.74 -12.22 -0.08
C ASP A 13 3.08 -12.53 1.27
N ARG A 14 2.82 -11.51 2.10
CA ARG A 14 2.41 -11.70 3.49
C ARG A 14 0.92 -11.58 3.74
N CYS A 15 0.20 -10.82 2.92
CA CYS A 15 -1.19 -10.46 3.21
C CYS A 15 -2.15 -10.87 2.10
N TRP A 16 -1.70 -10.98 0.84
CA TRP A 16 -2.61 -11.13 -0.30
C TRP A 16 -3.50 -12.37 -0.23
N LEU A 17 -2.96 -13.51 0.22
CA LEU A 17 -3.71 -14.76 0.31
C LEU A 17 -4.86 -14.68 1.32
N GLU A 18 -4.65 -13.94 2.40
CA GLU A 18 -5.62 -13.73 3.48
C GLU A 18 -6.53 -12.52 3.22
N ALA A 19 -6.10 -11.59 2.36
CA ALA A 19 -6.84 -10.39 2.01
C ALA A 19 -8.20 -10.75 1.38
N GLY A 20 -9.27 -10.20 1.97
CA GLY A 20 -10.62 -10.30 1.41
C GLY A 20 -10.79 -9.49 0.12
N PHE A 21 -11.92 -9.67 -0.55
CA PHE A 21 -12.22 -9.00 -1.82
C PHE A 21 -12.13 -7.47 -1.74
N VAL A 22 -12.66 -6.88 -0.66
CA VAL A 22 -12.65 -5.43 -0.44
C VAL A 22 -11.21 -4.90 -0.40
N GLU A 23 -10.38 -5.51 0.43
CA GLU A 23 -9.00 -5.10 0.63
C GLU A 23 -8.14 -5.27 -0.63
N ARG A 24 -8.32 -6.37 -1.36
CA ARG A 24 -7.68 -6.55 -2.68
C ARG A 24 -8.10 -5.46 -3.66
N GLY A 25 -9.38 -5.06 -3.65
CA GLY A 25 -9.87 -3.93 -4.43
C GLY A 25 -9.20 -2.61 -4.06
N VAL A 26 -9.03 -2.34 -2.76
CA VAL A 26 -8.31 -1.16 -2.26
C VAL A 26 -6.84 -1.19 -2.69
N PHE A 27 -6.19 -2.35 -2.67
CA PHE A 27 -4.81 -2.50 -3.16
C PHE A 27 -4.71 -2.23 -4.66
N LEU A 28 -5.64 -2.73 -5.48
CA LEU A 28 -5.65 -2.44 -6.91
C LEU A 28 -5.84 -0.94 -7.18
N ARG A 29 -6.73 -0.27 -6.43
CA ARG A 29 -6.89 1.20 -6.48
C ARG A 29 -5.63 1.94 -6.04
N LEU A 30 -4.89 1.40 -5.06
CA LEU A 30 -3.60 1.96 -4.65
C LEU A 30 -2.60 1.94 -5.82
N LEU A 31 -2.56 0.85 -6.60
CA LEU A 31 -1.67 0.71 -7.77
C LEU A 31 -2.00 1.67 -8.93
N GLU A 32 -3.21 2.26 -8.95
CA GLU A 32 -3.58 3.28 -9.94
C GLU A 32 -2.97 4.66 -9.62
N SER A 33 -2.39 4.83 -8.44
CA SER A 33 -1.76 6.08 -8.02
C SER A 33 -0.33 6.23 -8.56
N GLU A 34 0.08 7.48 -8.82
CA GLU A 34 1.43 7.78 -9.29
C GLU A 34 2.51 7.40 -8.25
N ASP A 35 3.63 6.84 -8.70
CA ASP A 35 4.79 6.45 -7.87
C ASP A 35 5.22 7.56 -6.89
N ASP A 36 5.28 8.81 -7.34
CA ASP A 36 5.68 9.95 -6.51
C ASP A 36 4.72 10.21 -5.34
N LYS A 37 3.41 9.98 -5.53
CA LYS A 37 2.40 10.12 -4.48
C LYS A 37 2.49 8.96 -3.50
N LEU A 38 2.54 7.74 -4.03
CA LEU A 38 2.70 6.53 -3.23
C LEU A 38 3.93 6.64 -2.32
N TRP A 39 5.06 7.09 -2.87
CA TRP A 39 6.29 7.26 -2.11
C TRP A 39 6.13 8.26 -0.96
N ARG A 40 5.48 9.40 -1.18
CA ARG A 40 5.20 10.38 -0.12
C ARG A 40 4.31 9.81 0.99
N TRP A 41 3.32 9.00 0.63
CA TRP A 41 2.45 8.32 1.59
C TRP A 41 3.21 7.28 2.42
N PHE A 42 4.03 6.45 1.79
CA PHE A 42 4.83 5.44 2.50
C PHE A 42 5.88 6.05 3.44
N LEU A 43 6.42 7.22 3.09
CA LEU A 43 7.32 7.98 3.97
C LEU A 43 6.59 8.76 5.07
N GLY A 44 5.27 8.89 5.01
CA GLY A 44 4.47 9.67 5.97
C GLY A 44 4.57 11.19 5.77
N TYR A 45 5.01 11.64 4.59
CA TYR A 45 5.04 13.07 4.23
C TYR A 45 3.70 13.60 3.74
N ASP A 46 2.80 12.70 3.35
CA ASP A 46 1.45 13.01 2.90
C ASP A 46 0.52 11.85 3.27
N THR A 47 -0.80 12.04 3.19
CA THR A 47 -1.80 11.01 3.51
C THR A 47 -2.79 10.86 2.35
N PRO A 48 -3.14 9.63 1.93
CA PRO A 48 -4.19 9.43 0.93
C PRO A 48 -5.51 10.09 1.39
N PRO A 49 -6.23 10.80 0.53
CA PRO A 49 -7.52 11.40 0.89
C PRO A 49 -8.62 10.35 1.14
N ASP A 50 -8.44 9.15 0.60
CA ASP A 50 -9.32 8.00 0.81
C ASP A 50 -8.89 7.24 2.08
N VAL A 51 -9.83 7.04 3.00
CA VAL A 51 -9.59 6.39 4.29
C VAL A 51 -9.18 4.92 4.14
N GLU A 52 -9.71 4.20 3.16
CA GLU A 52 -9.34 2.80 2.91
C GLU A 52 -7.90 2.71 2.37
N LEU A 53 -7.52 3.62 1.47
CA LEU A 53 -6.13 3.72 1.00
C LEU A 53 -5.18 4.09 2.15
N ALA A 54 -5.55 5.05 2.99
CA ALA A 54 -4.74 5.44 4.15
C ALA A 54 -4.53 4.27 5.11
N HIS A 55 -5.60 3.53 5.43
CA HIS A 55 -5.51 2.33 6.28
C HIS A 55 -4.62 1.24 5.66
N LEU A 56 -4.72 1.03 4.34
CA LEU A 56 -3.90 0.05 3.64
C LEU A 56 -2.43 0.45 3.66
N VAL A 57 -2.10 1.72 3.38
CA VAL A 57 -0.73 2.24 3.43
C VAL A 57 -0.13 2.05 4.82
N GLU A 58 -0.83 2.44 5.88
CA GLU A 58 -0.36 2.26 7.26
C GLU A 58 -0.08 0.79 7.59
N ARG A 59 -0.96 -0.11 7.14
CA ARG A 59 -0.74 -1.54 7.36
C ARG A 59 0.51 -2.05 6.64
N ILE A 60 0.72 -1.66 5.39
CA ILE A 60 1.92 -2.06 4.62
C ILE A 60 3.19 -1.50 5.25
N ARG A 61 3.16 -0.28 5.81
CA ARG A 61 4.27 0.33 6.57
C ARG A 61 4.59 -0.45 7.83
N ALA A 62 3.57 -0.95 8.53
CA ALA A 62 3.70 -1.73 9.76
C ALA A 62 4.18 -3.19 9.53
N LEU A 63 4.25 -3.66 8.29
CA LEU A 63 4.77 -5.01 8.01
C LEU A 63 6.24 -5.12 8.44
N PRO A 64 6.63 -6.21 9.13
CA PRO A 64 8.02 -6.43 9.48
C PRO A 64 8.91 -6.46 8.24
N HIS A 65 10.17 -6.03 8.34
CA HIS A 65 11.15 -6.24 7.27
C HIS A 65 11.41 -7.73 7.01
#